data_AF-A0A9D2LUR9-F1
#
_entry.id   AF-A0A9D2LUR9-F1
#
_cell.length_a   1.000
_cell.length_b   1.000
_cell.length_c   1.000
_cell.angle_alpha   90.00
_cell.angle_beta   90.00
_cell.angle_gamma   90.00
#
_symmetry.space_group_name_H-M   'P 1'
#
loop_
_entity.id
_entity.type
_entity.pdbx_description
1 polymer ?
#
loop_
_entity_poly.entity_id
_entity_poly.type
_entity_poly.pdbx_seq_one_letter_code
_entity_poly.pdbx_strand_id
1 'polypeptide(L)'
;MTALLEFKQKIKRLYGQYEIYILPFLKFIVAFVYFIWINMNMGYMSQLDNIFIVLILALVCSILPSSVMVFLGFAMMVVHCYALGIEVAGFMLVLILFMAILFLRFSGGKNIVLVFSPLSMALNVPALLPIGSGLLSSPISAFPAGCGVIVYYFVRYLRAQSNVLQSSETEIVDKLTLLADGLIQNWEMWITAAAFVIVILLVNLIRTRSFDYAWRISIVVGGVVYALIMMAGSFYFSVQINVPVLIIYTVISVLICIVLEFFVFGGDYTRTERLEYEDDEYYYYVKAVPKAAVATSERSIKKINAAPARTQKKTEGTPSYPNPIFQKEEKKPVKKKKEAPLEMSSAAPAEKPDTDDIDFEKKLEESLKDL
;
A
#
# COMPACT_ATOMS: atom_id res chain seq x y z
N MET A 1 -0.30 15.28 -17.89
CA MET A 1 -0.99 14.09 -17.33
C MET A 1 -0.63 12.80 -18.09
N THR A 2 -0.78 12.79 -19.42
CA THR A 2 -0.54 11.63 -20.31
C THR A 2 0.79 10.89 -20.04
N ALA A 3 1.93 11.58 -20.13
CA ALA A 3 3.25 10.99 -19.92
C ALA A 3 3.45 10.37 -18.52
N LEU A 4 2.83 10.95 -17.48
CA LEU A 4 2.89 10.43 -16.10
C LEU A 4 2.10 9.11 -15.95
N LEU A 5 0.97 8.98 -16.66
CA LEU A 5 0.17 7.76 -16.72
C LEU A 5 0.88 6.66 -17.52
N GLU A 6 1.48 6.99 -18.66
CA GLU A 6 2.31 6.07 -19.44
C GLU A 6 3.53 5.58 -18.64
N PHE A 7 4.21 6.49 -17.93
CA PHE A 7 5.33 6.14 -17.05
C PHE A 7 4.90 5.19 -15.92
N LYS A 8 3.75 5.46 -15.27
CA LYS A 8 3.14 4.56 -14.28
C LYS A 8 2.81 3.19 -14.88
N GLN A 9 2.27 3.12 -16.10
CA GLN A 9 2.01 1.85 -16.79
C GLN A 9 3.31 1.09 -17.11
N LYS A 10 4.35 1.78 -17.59
CA LYS A 10 5.69 1.20 -17.84
C LYS A 10 6.30 0.63 -16.55
N ILE A 11 6.23 1.35 -15.43
CA ILE A 11 6.66 0.85 -14.11
C ILE A 11 5.86 -0.40 -13.69
N LYS A 12 4.52 -0.38 -13.80
CA LYS A 12 3.70 -1.54 -13.42
C LYS A 12 4.01 -2.77 -14.29
N ARG A 13 4.28 -2.58 -15.58
CA ARG A 13 4.72 -3.67 -16.48
C ARG A 13 6.10 -4.20 -16.10
N LEU A 14 7.07 -3.33 -15.82
CA LEU A 14 8.40 -3.73 -15.37
C LEU A 14 8.33 -4.50 -14.04
N TYR A 15 7.58 -3.98 -13.07
CA TYR A 15 7.37 -4.64 -11.78
C TYR A 15 6.76 -6.03 -11.96
N GLY A 16 5.66 -6.16 -12.71
CA GLY A 16 5.00 -7.46 -12.93
C GLY A 16 5.83 -8.45 -13.74
N GLN A 17 6.72 -7.98 -14.63
CA GLN A 17 7.61 -8.86 -15.41
C GLN A 17 8.81 -9.38 -14.60
N TYR A 18 9.30 -8.58 -13.64
CA TYR A 18 10.51 -8.89 -12.85
C TYR A 18 10.24 -9.00 -11.35
N GLU A 19 9.01 -9.25 -10.94
CA GLU A 19 8.57 -9.26 -9.52
C GLU A 19 9.43 -10.18 -8.65
N ILE A 20 9.77 -11.37 -9.18
CA ILE A 20 10.63 -12.38 -8.54
C ILE A 20 12.01 -11.82 -8.14
N TYR A 21 12.53 -10.83 -8.87
CA TYR A 21 13.82 -10.19 -8.59
C TYR A 21 13.67 -8.87 -7.83
N ILE A 22 12.65 -8.07 -8.18
CA ILE A 22 12.41 -6.75 -7.60
C ILE A 22 11.96 -6.85 -6.13
N LEU A 23 11.12 -7.82 -5.77
CA LEU A 23 10.65 -7.97 -4.39
C LEU A 23 11.79 -8.31 -3.40
N PRO A 24 12.66 -9.31 -3.65
CA PRO A 24 13.83 -9.55 -2.81
C PRO A 24 14.77 -8.34 -2.74
N PHE A 25 15.01 -7.65 -3.87
CA PHE A 25 15.85 -6.46 -3.90
C PHE A 25 15.30 -5.31 -3.04
N LEU A 26 13.99 -5.04 -3.11
CA LEU A 26 13.35 -4.03 -2.25
C LEU A 26 13.37 -4.45 -0.76
N LYS A 27 13.14 -5.74 -0.46
CA LYS A 27 13.29 -6.26 0.92
C LYS A 27 14.72 -6.10 1.43
N PHE A 28 15.73 -6.37 0.61
CA PHE A 28 17.14 -6.17 0.94
C PHE A 28 17.41 -4.72 1.31
N ILE A 29 16.96 -3.75 0.51
CA ILE A 29 17.14 -2.31 0.81
C ILE A 29 16.48 -1.94 2.14
N VAL A 30 15.22 -2.37 2.37
CA VAL A 30 14.51 -2.06 3.63
C VAL A 30 15.21 -2.69 4.83
N ALA A 31 15.64 -3.94 4.72
CA ALA A 31 16.39 -4.62 5.78
C ALA A 31 17.73 -3.94 6.06
N PHE A 32 18.48 -3.59 5.02
CA PHE A 32 19.78 -2.92 5.13
C PHE A 32 19.66 -1.57 5.82
N VAL A 33 18.71 -0.73 5.40
CA VAL A 33 18.45 0.57 6.05
C VAL A 33 17.97 0.39 7.49
N TYR A 34 17.19 -0.65 7.79
CA TYR A 34 16.74 -0.96 9.16
C TYR A 34 17.88 -1.40 10.07
N PHE A 35 18.73 -2.33 9.64
CA PHE A 35 19.89 -2.79 10.42
C PHE A 35 20.97 -1.69 10.56
N ILE A 36 21.18 -0.86 9.53
CA ILE A 36 21.98 0.37 9.67
C ILE A 36 21.38 1.29 10.73
N TRP A 37 20.06 1.53 10.71
CA TRP A 37 19.41 2.35 11.73
C TRP A 37 19.62 1.79 13.14
N ILE A 38 19.49 0.47 13.34
CA ILE A 38 19.78 -0.18 14.64
C ILE A 38 21.22 0.11 15.07
N ASN A 39 22.20 -0.12 14.20
CA ASN A 39 23.61 0.11 14.52
C ASN A 39 23.93 1.58 14.80
N MET A 40 23.47 2.51 13.98
CA MET A 40 23.61 3.96 14.20
C MET A 40 22.95 4.44 15.51
N ASN A 41 22.01 3.68 16.07
CA ASN A 41 21.30 4.05 17.29
C ASN A 41 21.73 3.29 18.55
N MET A 42 22.33 2.11 18.39
CA MET A 42 22.81 1.29 19.50
C MET A 42 24.32 1.18 19.40
N GLY A 43 24.85 0.34 18.51
CA GLY A 43 26.30 0.30 18.20
C GLY A 43 27.21 -0.09 19.37
N TYR A 44 26.65 -0.44 20.52
CA TYR A 44 27.38 -0.68 21.77
C TYR A 44 28.34 -1.88 21.67
N MET A 45 28.01 -2.86 20.83
CA MET A 45 28.81 -4.08 20.65
C MET A 45 29.53 -4.05 19.30
N SER A 46 30.83 -3.73 19.31
CA SER A 46 31.66 -3.54 18.10
C SER A 46 31.61 -4.68 17.08
N GLN A 47 31.38 -5.92 17.54
CA GLN A 47 31.23 -7.09 16.70
C GLN A 47 29.96 -6.99 15.84
N LEU A 48 28.84 -6.52 16.39
CA LEU A 48 27.60 -6.27 15.63
C LEU A 48 27.61 -4.94 14.88
N ASP A 49 28.42 -3.97 15.32
CA ASP A 49 28.64 -2.71 14.59
C ASP A 49 29.55 -2.87 13.34
N ASN A 50 29.44 -4.01 12.67
CA ASN A 50 30.19 -4.34 11.48
C ASN A 50 29.27 -4.37 10.25
N ILE A 51 29.59 -3.55 9.25
CA ILE A 51 28.83 -3.44 8.00
C ILE A 51 28.67 -4.78 7.26
N PHE A 52 29.63 -5.71 7.39
CA PHE A 52 29.53 -7.04 6.77
C PHE A 52 28.44 -7.89 7.42
N ILE A 53 28.26 -7.80 8.74
CA ILE A 53 27.16 -8.51 9.44
C ILE A 53 25.81 -7.90 9.06
N VAL A 54 25.71 -6.58 9.00
CA VAL A 54 24.52 -5.86 8.51
C VAL A 54 24.15 -6.28 7.08
N LEU A 55 25.13 -6.40 6.18
CA LEU A 55 24.93 -6.88 4.80
C LEU A 55 24.45 -8.33 4.76
N ILE A 56 25.03 -9.23 5.56
CA ILE A 56 24.63 -10.64 5.62
C ILE A 56 23.19 -10.77 6.16
N LEU A 57 22.83 -10.08 7.24
CA LEU A 57 21.46 -10.08 7.76
C LEU A 57 20.47 -9.51 6.74
N ALA A 58 20.81 -8.42 6.05
CA ALA A 58 19.98 -7.84 5.00
C ALA A 58 19.78 -8.81 3.82
N LEU A 59 20.83 -9.54 3.41
CA LEU A 59 20.76 -10.56 2.36
C LEU A 59 19.82 -11.71 2.76
N VAL A 60 19.94 -12.21 4.00
CA VAL A 60 19.07 -13.25 4.56
C VAL A 60 17.61 -12.78 4.62
N CYS A 61 17.37 -11.53 5.02
CA CYS A 61 16.04 -10.91 5.01
C CYS A 61 15.46 -10.67 3.61
N SER A 62 16.27 -10.68 2.55
CA SER A 62 15.79 -10.49 1.16
C SER A 62 14.96 -11.68 0.67
N ILE A 63 15.39 -12.90 1.06
CA ILE A 63 14.76 -14.17 0.68
C ILE A 63 13.58 -14.49 1.62
N LEU A 64 13.76 -14.26 2.92
CA LEU A 64 12.80 -14.68 3.95
C LEU A 64 11.50 -13.82 4.02
N PRO A 65 10.46 -14.30 4.73
CA PRO A 65 9.28 -13.50 5.02
C PRO A 65 9.61 -12.25 5.83
N SER A 66 8.88 -11.15 5.61
CA SER A 66 9.09 -9.87 6.31
C SER A 66 8.94 -9.96 7.84
N SER A 67 8.27 -10.99 8.36
CA SER A 67 8.23 -11.33 9.79
C SER A 67 9.63 -11.60 10.35
N VAL A 68 10.50 -12.28 9.61
CA VAL A 68 11.84 -12.65 10.09
C VAL A 68 12.74 -11.42 10.22
N MET A 69 12.56 -10.42 9.36
CA MET A 69 13.25 -9.12 9.46
C MET A 69 12.96 -8.42 10.80
N VAL A 70 11.72 -8.50 11.29
CA VAL A 70 11.33 -7.99 12.61
C VAL A 70 12.07 -8.74 13.72
N PHE A 71 12.00 -10.07 13.73
CA PHE A 71 12.63 -10.88 14.78
C PHE A 71 14.16 -10.77 14.79
N LEU A 72 14.81 -10.67 13.62
CA LEU A 72 16.24 -10.42 13.54
C LEU A 72 16.62 -9.03 14.05
N GLY A 73 15.81 -8.00 13.77
CA GLY A 73 16.01 -6.66 14.33
C GLY A 73 15.88 -6.65 15.86
N PHE A 74 14.84 -7.32 16.39
CA PHE A 74 14.66 -7.50 17.83
C PHE A 74 15.82 -8.25 18.48
N ALA A 75 16.29 -9.36 17.90
CA ALA A 75 17.45 -10.07 18.39
C ALA A 75 18.71 -9.18 18.40
N MET A 76 18.94 -8.42 17.32
CA MET A 76 20.05 -7.48 17.21
C MET A 76 19.99 -6.38 18.29
N MET A 77 18.81 -5.84 18.59
CA MET A 77 18.62 -4.86 19.67
C MET A 77 18.94 -5.45 21.06
N VAL A 78 18.47 -6.67 21.37
CA VAL A 78 18.75 -7.33 22.66
C VAL A 78 20.25 -7.59 22.82
N VAL A 79 20.93 -8.07 21.76
CA VAL A 79 22.37 -8.34 21.82
C VAL A 79 23.19 -7.05 21.92
N HIS A 80 22.78 -5.95 21.28
CA HIS A 80 23.38 -4.64 21.54
C HIS A 80 23.17 -4.20 22.99
N CYS A 81 21.96 -4.34 23.56
CA CYS A 81 21.71 -4.01 24.97
C CYS A 81 22.55 -4.83 25.95
N TYR A 82 22.96 -6.06 25.60
CA TYR A 82 23.83 -6.89 26.44
C TYR A 82 25.21 -6.26 26.70
N ALA A 83 25.70 -5.40 25.79
CA ALA A 83 26.93 -4.63 26.00
C ALA A 83 26.77 -3.46 26.98
N LEU A 84 25.53 -3.05 27.32
CA LEU A 84 25.25 -2.09 28.39
C LEU A 84 25.05 -2.78 29.74
N GLY A 85 24.46 -3.98 29.75
CA GLY A 85 24.23 -4.78 30.96
C GLY A 85 23.23 -5.91 30.73
N ILE A 86 23.31 -6.96 31.55
CA ILE A 86 22.39 -8.11 31.45
C ILE A 86 20.96 -7.70 31.85
N GLU A 87 20.83 -6.79 32.80
CA GLU A 87 19.61 -6.14 33.25
C GLU A 87 18.98 -5.29 32.13
N VAL A 88 19.79 -4.60 31.33
CA VAL A 88 19.32 -3.78 30.20
C VAL A 88 18.83 -4.67 29.05
N ALA A 89 19.56 -5.74 28.75
CA ALA A 89 19.15 -6.76 27.79
C ALA A 89 17.86 -7.48 28.23
N GLY A 90 17.75 -7.82 29.52
CA GLY A 90 16.56 -8.44 30.11
C GLY A 90 15.33 -7.54 30.00
N PHE A 91 15.45 -6.25 30.35
CA PHE A 91 14.37 -5.28 30.18
C PHE A 91 13.95 -5.14 28.71
N MET A 92 14.91 -5.01 27.79
CA MET A 92 14.63 -4.92 26.34
C MET A 92 13.93 -6.19 25.83
N LEU A 93 14.35 -7.36 26.30
CA LEU A 93 13.72 -8.65 25.97
C LEU A 93 12.29 -8.74 26.48
N VAL A 94 12.00 -8.32 27.72
CA VAL A 94 10.62 -8.29 28.27
C VAL A 94 9.74 -7.32 27.46
N LEU A 95 10.25 -6.13 27.13
CA LEU A 95 9.55 -5.16 26.29
C LEU A 95 9.24 -5.72 24.90
N ILE A 96 10.22 -6.37 24.26
CA ILE A 96 10.07 -7.05 22.96
C ILE A 96 9.08 -8.21 23.05
N LEU A 97 9.09 -9.03 24.10
CA LEU A 97 8.14 -10.13 24.27
C LEU A 97 6.71 -9.61 24.42
N PHE A 98 6.50 -8.55 25.21
CA PHE A 98 5.20 -7.90 25.34
C PHE A 98 4.68 -7.40 23.97
N MET A 99 5.55 -6.71 23.21
CA MET A 99 5.23 -6.28 21.84
C MET A 99 4.97 -7.46 20.89
N ALA A 100 5.76 -8.54 21.00
CA ALA A 100 5.65 -9.73 20.17
C ALA A 100 4.34 -10.48 20.42
N ILE A 101 3.82 -10.50 21.65
CA ILE A 101 2.51 -11.09 21.98
C ILE A 101 1.38 -10.29 21.30
N LEU A 102 1.40 -8.95 21.43
CA LEU A 102 0.43 -8.07 20.75
C LEU A 102 0.52 -8.22 19.22
N PHE A 103 1.75 -8.30 18.69
CA PHE A 103 2.03 -8.43 17.28
C PHE A 103 1.60 -9.79 16.70
N LEU A 104 1.98 -10.90 17.33
CA LEU A 104 1.63 -12.25 16.85
C LEU A 104 0.12 -12.50 16.91
N ARG A 105 -0.57 -11.95 17.92
CA ARG A 105 -2.03 -12.13 18.05
C ARG A 105 -2.84 -11.29 17.05
N PHE A 106 -2.37 -10.09 16.68
CA PHE A 106 -3.19 -9.15 15.91
C PHE A 106 -2.64 -8.79 14.52
N SER A 107 -1.33 -8.82 14.26
CA SER A 107 -0.72 -8.15 13.09
C SER A 107 -1.21 -8.64 11.71
N GLY A 108 -1.74 -9.86 11.59
CA GLY A 108 -2.40 -10.32 10.35
C GLY A 108 -1.54 -10.23 9.08
N GLY A 109 -0.22 -10.44 9.23
CA GLY A 109 0.77 -10.31 8.15
C GLY A 109 1.23 -8.88 7.84
N LYS A 110 0.72 -7.83 8.52
CA LYS A 110 1.14 -6.42 8.34
C LYS A 110 2.42 -6.05 9.11
N ASN A 111 3.32 -7.02 9.17
CA ASN A 111 4.51 -7.07 10.02
C ASN A 111 5.54 -5.98 9.70
N ILE A 112 5.61 -5.55 8.44
CA ILE A 112 6.59 -4.55 7.97
C ILE A 112 6.30 -3.12 8.49
N VAL A 113 5.09 -2.83 8.98
CA VAL A 113 4.74 -1.52 9.55
C VAL A 113 5.59 -1.22 10.79
N LEU A 114 5.90 -2.24 11.59
CA LEU A 114 6.80 -2.13 12.74
C LEU A 114 8.20 -1.68 12.31
N VAL A 115 8.73 -2.21 11.19
CA VAL A 115 10.05 -1.85 10.63
C VAL A 115 10.04 -0.43 10.07
N PHE A 116 9.01 -0.06 9.32
CA PHE A 116 8.90 1.29 8.76
C PHE A 116 8.70 2.38 9.83
N SER A 117 8.21 2.03 11.02
CA SER A 117 7.95 2.99 12.11
C SER A 117 9.22 3.77 12.51
N PRO A 118 10.28 3.14 13.08
CA PRO A 118 11.53 3.83 13.41
C PRO A 118 12.17 4.48 12.19
N LEU A 119 12.05 3.89 10.99
CA LEU A 119 12.59 4.48 9.77
C LEU A 119 11.89 5.79 9.38
N SER A 120 10.57 5.88 9.49
CA SER A 120 9.82 7.11 9.19
C SER A 120 10.20 8.26 10.14
N MET A 121 10.39 7.96 11.43
CA MET A 121 10.86 8.92 12.42
C MET A 121 12.34 9.28 12.22
N ALA A 122 13.19 8.32 11.86
CA ALA A 122 14.61 8.57 11.55
C ALA A 122 14.82 9.44 10.31
N LEU A 123 13.94 9.32 9.31
CA LEU A 123 13.90 10.17 8.11
C LEU A 123 13.20 11.52 8.35
N ASN A 124 12.84 11.83 9.60
CA ASN A 124 12.09 13.02 10.02
C ASN A 124 10.70 13.17 9.37
N VAL A 125 10.11 12.11 8.82
CA VAL A 125 8.77 12.12 8.21
C VAL A 125 7.79 11.20 8.97
N PRO A 126 7.57 11.41 10.29
CA PRO A 126 6.77 10.51 11.12
C PRO A 126 5.32 10.40 10.64
N ALA A 127 4.73 11.48 10.13
CA ALA A 127 3.36 11.50 9.61
C ALA A 127 3.15 10.57 8.38
N LEU A 128 4.21 10.24 7.66
CA LEU A 128 4.15 9.37 6.47
C LEU A 128 3.66 7.96 6.82
N LEU A 129 4.10 7.42 7.97
CA LEU A 129 3.75 6.06 8.36
C LEU A 129 2.25 5.89 8.68
N PRO A 130 1.62 6.65 9.60
CA PRO A 130 0.24 6.40 9.95
C PRO A 130 -0.72 6.72 8.81
N ILE A 131 -0.43 7.74 7.99
CA ILE A 131 -1.21 8.04 6.78
C ILE A 131 -1.05 6.90 5.75
N GLY A 132 0.19 6.49 5.45
CA GLY A 132 0.46 5.40 4.50
C GLY A 132 -0.10 4.05 4.95
N SER A 133 -0.01 3.73 6.24
CA SER A 133 -0.56 2.50 6.83
C SER A 133 -2.08 2.53 6.86
N GLY A 134 -2.70 3.65 7.24
CA GLY A 134 -4.15 3.83 7.14
C GLY A 134 -4.66 3.66 5.69
N LEU A 135 -3.91 4.16 4.71
CA LEU A 135 -4.23 4.12 3.27
C LEU A 135 -4.05 2.72 2.64
N LEU A 136 -2.96 2.02 2.96
CA LEU A 136 -2.54 0.79 2.27
C LEU A 136 -2.77 -0.51 3.07
N SER A 137 -3.03 -0.40 4.38
CA SER A 137 -3.26 -1.53 5.28
C SER A 137 -4.64 -1.49 5.92
N SER A 138 -4.91 -2.41 6.84
CA SER A 138 -6.14 -2.50 7.64
C SER A 138 -6.02 -1.66 8.93
N PRO A 139 -7.13 -1.37 9.65
CA PRO A 139 -7.10 -0.74 10.98
C PRO A 139 -6.14 -1.40 11.96
N ILE A 140 -5.96 -2.72 11.83
CA ILE A 140 -5.12 -3.56 12.69
C ILE A 140 -3.62 -3.20 12.59
N SER A 141 -3.20 -2.49 11.52
CA SER A 141 -1.84 -1.94 11.42
C SER A 141 -1.50 -0.89 12.48
N ALA A 142 -2.48 -0.39 13.22
CA ALA A 142 -2.27 0.49 14.37
C ALA A 142 -1.42 -0.15 15.48
N PHE A 143 -1.54 -1.47 15.71
CA PHE A 143 -0.75 -2.18 16.72
C PHE A 143 0.77 -2.20 16.39
N PRO A 144 1.23 -2.72 15.23
CA PRO A 144 2.65 -2.67 14.89
C PRO A 144 3.18 -1.24 14.72
N ALA A 145 2.34 -0.26 14.32
CA ALA A 145 2.75 1.14 14.29
C ALA A 145 3.03 1.70 15.70
N GLY A 146 2.12 1.48 16.66
CA GLY A 146 2.29 1.91 18.05
C GLY A 146 3.50 1.25 18.72
N CYS A 147 3.66 -0.07 18.57
CA CYS A 147 4.87 -0.77 19.05
C CYS A 147 6.16 -0.20 18.45
N GLY A 148 6.15 0.16 17.16
CA GLY A 148 7.31 0.72 16.47
C GLY A 148 7.69 2.13 16.93
N VAL A 149 6.70 2.94 17.36
CA VAL A 149 6.95 4.21 18.08
C VAL A 149 7.66 3.95 19.40
N ILE A 150 7.16 3.01 20.21
CA ILE A 150 7.77 2.70 21.50
C ILE A 150 9.22 2.21 21.32
N VAL A 151 9.47 1.32 20.36
CA VAL A 151 10.85 0.88 20.03
C VAL A 151 11.75 2.04 19.63
N TYR A 152 11.29 2.94 18.77
CA TYR A 152 12.09 4.10 18.33
C TYR A 152 12.50 4.99 19.51
N TYR A 153 11.55 5.40 20.35
CA TYR A 153 11.82 6.28 21.49
C TYR A 153 12.64 5.58 22.57
N PHE A 154 12.39 4.31 22.85
CA PHE A 154 13.15 3.55 23.84
C PHE A 154 14.60 3.32 23.38
N VAL A 155 14.83 2.99 22.11
CA VAL A 155 16.19 2.92 21.52
C VAL A 155 16.90 4.28 21.60
N ARG A 156 16.20 5.39 21.32
CA ARG A 156 16.75 6.75 21.48
C ARG A 156 17.08 7.09 22.94
N TYR A 157 16.25 6.64 23.89
CA TYR A 157 16.48 6.81 25.32
C TYR A 157 17.70 6.02 25.81
N LEU A 158 17.81 4.74 25.43
CA LEU A 158 18.98 3.90 25.71
C LEU A 158 20.27 4.57 25.20
N ARG A 159 20.25 5.18 24.01
CA ARG A 159 21.41 5.91 23.48
C ARG A 159 21.77 7.15 24.31
N ALA A 160 20.76 7.88 24.81
CA ALA A 160 20.99 9.04 25.66
C ALA A 160 21.55 8.67 27.05
N GLN A 161 21.22 7.47 27.55
CA GLN A 161 21.60 6.99 28.88
C GLN A 161 22.70 5.92 28.86
N SER A 162 23.31 5.62 27.71
CA SER A 162 24.24 4.50 27.54
C SER A 162 25.39 4.52 28.53
N ASN A 163 25.97 5.70 28.80
CA ASN A 163 27.09 5.86 29.72
C ASN A 163 26.71 5.54 31.18
N VAL A 164 25.48 5.88 31.60
CA VAL A 164 24.96 5.59 32.96
C VAL A 164 24.56 4.13 33.08
N LEU A 165 23.99 3.56 32.01
CA LEU A 165 23.60 2.15 31.97
C LEU A 165 24.82 1.22 31.95
N GLN A 166 25.91 1.61 31.29
CA GLN A 166 27.15 0.83 31.20
C GLN A 166 28.02 0.92 32.46
N SER A 167 27.82 1.92 33.35
CA SER A 167 28.64 2.03 34.55
C SER A 167 28.41 0.85 35.50
N SER A 168 29.49 0.33 36.07
CA SER A 168 29.46 -0.74 37.08
C SER A 168 29.16 -0.24 38.49
N GLU A 169 29.12 1.08 38.69
CA GLU A 169 28.88 1.74 39.99
C GLU A 169 27.38 1.97 40.26
N THR A 170 26.54 1.96 39.23
CA THR A 170 25.08 2.12 39.39
C THR A 170 24.42 0.79 39.77
N GLU A 171 23.60 0.81 40.81
CA GLU A 171 22.90 -0.39 41.27
C GLU A 171 21.89 -0.90 40.23
N ILE A 172 21.64 -2.21 40.23
CA ILE A 172 20.71 -2.85 39.29
C ILE A 172 19.29 -2.26 39.45
N VAL A 173 18.88 -1.92 40.67
CA VAL A 173 17.57 -1.30 40.95
C VAL A 173 17.48 0.10 40.32
N ASP A 174 18.55 0.91 40.41
CA ASP A 174 18.61 2.24 39.81
C ASP A 174 18.60 2.18 38.28
N LYS A 175 19.30 1.20 37.69
CA LYS A 175 19.22 0.96 36.24
C LYS A 175 17.80 0.56 35.82
N LEU A 176 17.15 -0.34 36.55
CA LEU A 176 15.79 -0.81 36.22
C LEU A 176 14.73 0.29 36.38
N THR A 177 14.83 1.14 37.42
CA THR A 177 13.95 2.31 37.59
C THR A 177 14.19 3.34 36.48
N LEU A 178 15.45 3.64 36.15
CA LEU A 178 15.81 4.54 35.04
C LEU A 178 15.27 4.03 33.68
N LEU A 179 15.25 2.73 33.42
CA LEU A 179 14.65 2.15 32.21
C LEU A 179 13.11 2.21 32.24
N ALA A 180 12.49 1.96 33.39
CA ALA A 180 11.04 2.08 33.56
C ALA A 180 10.55 3.53 33.39
N ASP A 181 11.25 4.50 33.98
CA ASP A 181 10.95 5.92 33.85
C ASP A 181 11.13 6.42 32.42
N GLY A 182 12.20 5.98 31.73
CA GLY A 182 12.42 6.28 30.31
C GLY A 182 11.34 5.78 29.36
N LEU A 183 10.58 4.76 29.78
CA LEU A 183 9.43 4.22 29.05
C LEU A 183 8.12 4.90 29.47
N ILE A 184 7.88 5.07 30.77
CA ILE A 184 6.60 5.57 31.30
C ILE A 184 6.51 7.10 31.18
N GLN A 185 7.54 7.83 31.60
CA GLN A 185 7.52 9.29 31.68
C GLN A 185 7.74 9.98 30.32
N ASN A 186 8.02 9.22 29.26
CA ASN A 186 8.19 9.73 27.90
C ASN A 186 6.83 10.04 27.23
N TRP A 187 6.21 11.14 27.65
CA TRP A 187 4.99 11.71 27.07
C TRP A 187 5.08 11.88 25.52
N GLU A 188 6.26 12.18 24.94
CA GLU A 188 6.47 12.41 23.50
C GLU A 188 6.18 11.15 22.70
N MET A 189 6.69 10.03 23.21
CA MET A 189 6.42 8.69 22.72
C MET A 189 4.94 8.37 22.79
N TRP A 190 4.28 8.62 23.93
CA TRP A 190 2.87 8.29 24.13
C TRP A 190 1.94 9.08 23.21
N ILE A 191 2.18 10.37 22.99
CA ILE A 191 1.40 11.17 22.03
C ILE A 191 1.69 10.76 20.60
N THR A 192 2.95 10.48 20.24
CA THR A 192 3.28 9.98 18.90
C THR A 192 2.57 8.65 18.63
N ALA A 193 2.53 7.74 19.62
CA ALA A 193 1.83 6.46 19.53
C ALA A 193 0.31 6.64 19.40
N ALA A 194 -0.29 7.51 20.23
CA ALA A 194 -1.72 7.84 20.15
C ALA A 194 -2.08 8.49 18.80
N ALA A 195 -1.27 9.43 18.32
CA ALA A 195 -1.42 10.06 17.01
C ALA A 195 -1.34 9.03 15.88
N PHE A 196 -0.40 8.08 15.95
CA PHE A 196 -0.27 7.02 14.95
C PHE A 196 -1.53 6.14 14.92
N VAL A 197 -2.01 5.68 16.08
CA VAL A 197 -3.23 4.86 16.19
C VAL A 197 -4.44 5.64 15.63
N ILE A 198 -4.69 6.85 16.12
CA ILE A 198 -5.86 7.65 15.71
C ILE A 198 -5.83 7.95 14.21
N VAL A 199 -4.68 8.35 13.66
CA VAL A 199 -4.55 8.68 12.23
C VAL A 199 -4.69 7.43 11.36
N ILE A 200 -4.12 6.27 11.74
CA ILE A 200 -4.32 5.01 10.99
C ILE A 200 -5.81 4.65 10.91
N LEU A 201 -6.50 4.68 12.06
CA LEU A 201 -7.92 4.37 12.14
C LEU A 201 -8.76 5.36 11.32
N LEU A 202 -8.50 6.66 11.46
CA LEU A 202 -9.24 7.72 10.76
C LEU A 202 -9.01 7.70 9.24
N VAL A 203 -7.77 7.53 8.78
CA VAL A 203 -7.45 7.47 7.35
C VAL A 203 -8.08 6.23 6.71
N ASN A 204 -8.05 5.09 7.42
CA ASN A 204 -8.72 3.87 6.98
C ASN A 204 -10.25 4.01 6.95
N LEU A 205 -10.83 4.67 7.96
CA LEU A 205 -12.27 4.93 8.06
C LEU A 205 -12.78 5.85 6.94
N ILE A 206 -12.00 6.85 6.52
CA ILE A 206 -12.36 7.78 5.44
C ILE A 206 -12.16 7.11 4.07
N ARG A 207 -11.04 6.44 3.80
CA ARG A 207 -10.74 5.86 2.47
C ARG A 207 -11.70 4.76 2.03
N THR A 208 -12.40 4.15 2.98
CA THR A 208 -13.38 3.07 2.78
C THR A 208 -14.79 3.58 2.53
N ARG A 209 -15.04 4.89 2.61
CA ARG A 209 -16.35 5.49 2.28
C ARG A 209 -16.52 5.64 0.77
N SER A 210 -17.77 5.58 0.32
CA SER A 210 -18.19 5.63 -1.09
C SER A 210 -18.19 7.03 -1.73
N PHE A 211 -17.64 8.04 -1.06
CA PHE A 211 -17.53 9.41 -1.57
C PHE A 211 -16.46 9.53 -2.67
N ASP A 212 -16.60 10.52 -3.55
CA ASP A 212 -15.55 10.85 -4.51
C ASP A 212 -14.32 11.41 -3.81
N TYR A 213 -13.14 11.14 -4.37
CA TYR A 213 -11.85 11.53 -3.79
C TYR A 213 -11.57 11.02 -2.36
N ALA A 214 -12.30 10.02 -1.85
CA ALA A 214 -12.16 9.53 -0.47
C ALA A 214 -10.71 9.19 -0.05
N TRP A 215 -9.89 8.65 -0.96
CA TRP A 215 -8.47 8.38 -0.72
C TRP A 215 -7.63 9.65 -0.57
N ARG A 216 -7.86 10.65 -1.44
CA ARG A 216 -7.17 11.95 -1.38
C ARG A 216 -7.56 12.75 -0.14
N ILE A 217 -8.87 12.74 0.18
CA ILE A 217 -9.41 13.39 1.37
C ILE A 217 -8.83 12.74 2.62
N SER A 218 -8.77 11.40 2.69
CA SER A 218 -8.20 10.72 3.87
C SER A 218 -6.74 11.09 4.11
N ILE A 219 -5.93 11.27 3.06
CA ILE A 219 -4.52 11.71 3.18
C ILE A 219 -4.42 13.12 3.77
N VAL A 220 -5.20 14.08 3.24
CA VAL A 220 -5.17 15.48 3.71
C VAL A 220 -5.68 15.57 5.15
N VAL A 221 -6.83 14.95 5.46
CA VAL A 221 -7.38 14.94 6.82
C VAL A 221 -6.44 14.22 7.79
N GLY A 222 -5.82 13.10 7.38
CA GLY A 222 -4.82 12.40 8.18
C GLY A 222 -3.62 13.25 8.56
N GLY A 223 -3.09 14.05 7.62
CA GLY A 223 -2.01 15.00 7.88
C GLY A 223 -2.42 16.14 8.83
N VAL A 224 -3.60 16.73 8.62
CA VAL A 224 -4.14 17.78 9.50
C VAL A 224 -4.38 17.25 10.91
N VAL A 225 -5.01 16.08 11.05
CA VAL A 225 -5.27 15.44 12.35
C VAL A 225 -3.97 15.07 13.05
N TYR A 226 -2.97 14.54 12.33
CA TYR A 226 -1.65 14.27 12.90
C TYR A 226 -1.03 15.54 13.51
N ALA A 227 -0.96 16.62 12.74
CA ALA A 227 -0.41 17.89 13.22
C ALA A 227 -1.19 18.44 14.43
N LEU A 228 -2.53 18.40 14.39
CA LEU A 228 -3.38 18.85 15.50
C LEU A 228 -3.17 18.04 16.78
N ILE A 229 -3.07 16.70 16.69
CA ILE A 229 -2.81 15.84 17.87
C ILE A 229 -1.42 16.13 18.44
N MET A 230 -0.39 16.23 17.59
CA MET A 230 0.97 16.53 18.05
C MET A 230 1.06 17.92 18.71
N MET A 231 0.43 18.94 18.13
CA MET A 231 0.38 20.29 18.71
C MET A 231 -0.41 20.33 20.02
N ALA A 232 -1.65 19.82 20.04
CA ALA A 232 -2.49 19.82 21.23
C ALA A 232 -1.88 18.99 22.38
N GLY A 233 -1.28 17.84 22.05
CA GLY A 233 -0.53 17.02 23.00
C GLY A 233 0.70 17.75 23.55
N SER A 234 1.51 18.37 22.69
CA SER A 234 2.68 19.16 23.11
C SER A 234 2.31 20.29 24.08
N PHE A 235 1.17 20.96 23.85
CA PHE A 235 0.67 22.00 24.74
C PHE A 235 0.16 21.42 26.07
N TYR A 236 -0.72 20.41 26.02
CA TYR A 236 -1.35 19.85 27.23
C TYR A 236 -0.33 19.22 28.18
N PHE A 237 0.61 18.44 27.64
CA PHE A 237 1.66 17.78 28.41
C PHE A 237 2.92 18.65 28.58
N SER A 238 2.89 19.92 28.14
CA SER A 238 3.91 20.96 28.38
C SER A 238 5.32 20.68 27.83
N VAL A 239 5.44 20.16 26.60
CA VAL A 239 6.76 19.82 26.03
C VAL A 239 7.01 20.36 24.63
N GLN A 240 8.29 20.58 24.36
CA GLN A 240 8.84 21.44 23.33
C GLN A 240 8.96 20.72 21.98
N ILE A 241 7.86 20.63 21.24
CA ILE A 241 7.91 20.27 19.82
C ILE A 241 8.17 21.55 18.98
N ASN A 242 9.12 21.47 18.06
CA ASN A 242 9.35 22.53 17.07
C ASN A 242 8.20 22.53 16.05
N VAL A 243 7.19 23.39 16.27
CA VAL A 243 5.98 23.46 15.44
C VAL A 243 6.28 23.76 13.96
N PRO A 244 7.13 24.73 13.58
CA PRO A 244 7.54 24.92 12.18
C PRO A 244 8.06 23.64 11.51
N VAL A 245 8.95 22.91 12.20
CA VAL A 245 9.54 21.65 11.70
C VAL A 245 8.47 20.55 11.56
N LEU A 246 7.60 20.39 12.57
CA LEU A 246 6.45 19.47 12.53
C LEU A 246 5.57 19.72 11.29
N ILE A 247 5.22 20.98 11.02
CA ILE A 247 4.36 21.33 9.89
C ILE A 247 5.05 21.04 8.55
N ILE A 248 6.33 21.44 8.39
CA ILE A 248 7.09 21.19 7.15
C ILE A 248 7.15 19.69 6.83
N TYR A 249 7.54 18.85 7.79
CA TYR A 249 7.64 17.41 7.56
C TYR A 249 6.28 16.71 7.44
N THR A 250 5.22 17.24 8.06
CA THR A 250 3.85 16.76 7.83
C THR A 250 3.39 17.05 6.39
N VAL A 251 3.68 18.25 5.85
CA VAL A 251 3.40 18.58 4.44
C VAL A 251 4.19 17.68 3.48
N ILE A 252 5.49 17.47 3.74
CA ILE A 252 6.32 16.52 2.96
C ILE A 252 5.70 15.11 2.99
N SER A 253 5.28 14.63 4.15
CA SER A 253 4.62 13.32 4.30
C SER A 253 3.32 13.22 3.49
N VAL A 254 2.48 14.27 3.53
CA VAL A 254 1.23 14.37 2.74
C VAL A 254 1.53 14.33 1.24
N LEU A 255 2.54 15.05 0.77
CA LEU A 255 2.95 15.04 -0.64
C LEU A 255 3.43 13.66 -1.09
N ILE A 256 4.23 12.97 -0.27
CA ILE A 256 4.65 11.58 -0.54
C ILE A 256 3.43 10.65 -0.56
N CYS A 257 2.47 10.80 0.36
CA CYS A 257 1.23 10.03 0.36
C CYS A 257 0.37 10.28 -0.90
N ILE A 258 0.31 11.51 -1.42
CA ILE A 258 -0.37 11.83 -2.69
C ILE A 258 0.31 11.13 -3.88
N VAL A 259 1.65 11.05 -3.89
CA VAL A 259 2.39 10.29 -4.91
C VAL A 259 2.11 8.79 -4.77
N LEU A 260 2.13 8.24 -3.56
CA LEU A 260 1.78 6.84 -3.27
C LEU A 260 0.35 6.50 -3.70
N GLU A 261 -0.62 7.38 -3.39
CA GLU A 261 -1.99 7.29 -3.88
C GLU A 261 -1.99 7.20 -5.41
N PHE A 262 -1.35 8.13 -6.11
CA PHE A 262 -1.30 8.11 -7.57
C PHE A 262 -0.75 6.79 -8.13
N PHE A 263 0.28 6.18 -7.54
CA PHE A 263 0.81 4.90 -8.02
C PHE A 263 -0.14 3.71 -7.72
N VAL A 264 -0.68 3.64 -6.50
CA VAL A 264 -1.56 2.56 -6.05
C VAL A 264 -2.95 2.71 -6.67
N PHE A 265 -3.64 3.80 -6.33
CA PHE A 265 -5.01 4.12 -6.69
C PHE A 265 -5.05 5.24 -7.75
N GLY A 266 -5.27 4.85 -9.01
CA GLY A 266 -5.39 5.77 -10.15
C GLY A 266 -6.81 5.92 -10.65
N GLY A 267 -7.79 6.19 -9.79
CA GLY A 267 -9.17 6.44 -10.22
C GLY A 267 -9.31 7.82 -10.88
N ASP A 268 -10.05 7.87 -11.98
CA ASP A 268 -10.51 9.11 -12.62
C ASP A 268 -11.94 9.41 -12.17
N TYR A 269 -12.06 10.10 -11.03
CA TYR A 269 -13.34 10.47 -10.43
C TYR A 269 -14.20 11.39 -11.33
N THR A 270 -13.62 12.05 -12.34
CA THR A 270 -14.36 12.92 -13.26
C THR A 270 -15.31 12.14 -14.19
N ARG A 271 -15.01 10.85 -14.44
CA ARG A 271 -15.81 9.95 -15.28
C ARG A 271 -16.50 8.86 -14.46
N THR A 272 -16.99 9.23 -13.27
CA THR A 272 -17.69 8.30 -12.38
C THR A 272 -19.10 8.01 -12.89
N GLU A 273 -19.40 6.74 -13.10
CA GLU A 273 -20.72 6.26 -13.53
C GLU A 273 -21.43 5.55 -12.36
N ARG A 274 -22.76 5.62 -12.34
CA ARG A 274 -23.60 4.82 -11.45
C ARG A 274 -24.40 3.85 -12.31
N LEU A 275 -24.27 2.58 -12.01
CA LEU A 275 -24.84 1.48 -12.78
C LEU A 275 -25.77 0.69 -11.87
N GLU A 276 -26.91 0.33 -12.41
CA GLU A 276 -27.93 -0.45 -11.74
C GLU A 276 -27.99 -1.80 -12.47
N TYR A 277 -27.78 -2.88 -11.72
CA TYR A 277 -27.92 -4.24 -12.22
C TYR A 277 -29.05 -4.91 -11.46
N GLU A 278 -29.87 -5.68 -12.16
CA GLU A 278 -30.94 -6.49 -11.61
C GLU A 278 -30.66 -7.94 -11.97
N ASP A 279 -30.83 -8.82 -11.00
CA ASP A 279 -30.79 -10.28 -11.11
C ASP A 279 -32.01 -10.82 -10.35
N ASP A 280 -32.36 -12.10 -10.54
CA ASP A 280 -33.63 -12.68 -10.07
C ASP A 280 -33.88 -12.53 -8.55
N GLU A 281 -32.82 -12.34 -7.75
CA GLU A 281 -32.89 -12.16 -6.30
C GLU A 281 -32.43 -10.76 -5.79
N TYR A 282 -31.70 -9.96 -6.58
CA TYR A 282 -31.07 -8.72 -6.08
C TYR A 282 -30.97 -7.55 -7.09
N TYR A 283 -31.16 -6.33 -6.57
CA TYR A 283 -30.76 -5.08 -7.22
C TYR A 283 -29.39 -4.59 -6.70
N TYR A 284 -28.42 -4.43 -7.59
CA TYR A 284 -27.08 -3.92 -7.29
C TYR A 284 -26.90 -2.47 -7.77
N TYR A 285 -26.74 -1.55 -6.83
CA TYR A 285 -26.39 -0.14 -7.09
C TYR A 285 -24.87 0.03 -7.03
N VAL A 286 -24.21 0.02 -8.19
CA VAL A 286 -22.74 0.02 -8.31
C VAL A 286 -22.22 1.38 -8.74
N LYS A 287 -21.16 1.85 -8.06
CA LYS A 287 -20.41 3.06 -8.45
C LYS A 287 -19.14 2.68 -9.19
N ALA A 288 -19.11 2.89 -10.50
CA ALA A 288 -17.95 2.62 -11.34
C ALA A 288 -17.04 3.86 -11.43
N VAL A 289 -15.83 3.77 -10.85
CA VAL A 289 -14.78 4.78 -11.02
C VAL A 289 -13.74 4.24 -12.01
N PRO A 290 -13.65 4.75 -13.25
CA PRO A 290 -12.71 4.23 -14.24
C PRO A 290 -11.27 4.48 -13.82
N LYS A 291 -10.37 3.57 -14.22
CA LYS A 291 -8.93 3.76 -14.02
C LYS A 291 -8.44 4.81 -15.02
N ALA A 292 -7.70 5.80 -14.54
CA ALA A 292 -6.99 6.76 -15.36
C ALA A 292 -5.99 6.03 -16.28
N ALA A 293 -6.36 5.90 -17.55
CA ALA A 293 -5.59 5.21 -18.58
C ALA A 293 -5.49 6.10 -19.82
N VAL A 294 -4.32 6.07 -20.44
CA VAL A 294 -4.08 6.61 -21.78
C VAL A 294 -4.21 5.46 -22.76
N ALA A 295 -4.94 5.66 -23.86
CA ALA A 295 -4.88 4.75 -24.99
C ALA A 295 -3.48 4.87 -25.63
N THR A 296 -2.63 3.86 -25.44
CA THR A 296 -1.25 3.89 -25.95
C THR A 296 -1.23 4.00 -27.47
N SER A 297 -0.73 5.13 -27.98
CA SER A 297 -0.62 5.46 -29.39
C SER A 297 0.54 4.71 -30.09
N GLU A 298 0.59 3.38 -29.96
CA GLU A 298 1.54 2.51 -30.67
C GLU A 298 0.81 1.42 -31.47
N ARG A 299 0.07 1.86 -32.48
CA ARG A 299 -0.05 1.10 -33.73
C ARG A 299 0.47 1.94 -34.88
N SER A 300 1.78 1.94 -35.08
CA SER A 300 2.37 2.36 -36.35
C SER A 300 2.01 1.31 -37.41
N ILE A 301 0.83 1.46 -38.02
CA ILE A 301 0.39 0.61 -39.13
C ILE A 301 1.31 0.89 -40.31
N LYS A 302 2.43 0.16 -40.42
CA LYS A 302 3.22 0.09 -41.64
C LYS A 302 2.32 -0.51 -42.73
N LYS A 303 1.82 0.34 -43.62
CA LYS A 303 1.08 -0.10 -44.81
C LYS A 303 2.07 -0.80 -45.75
N ILE A 304 2.18 -2.12 -45.62
CA ILE A 304 2.93 -2.97 -46.56
C ILE A 304 2.06 -3.17 -47.82
N ASN A 305 1.92 -2.12 -48.62
CA ASN A 305 1.31 -2.16 -49.94
C ASN A 305 1.96 -1.09 -50.83
N ALA A 306 3.22 -1.33 -51.20
CA ALA A 306 3.83 -0.67 -52.34
C ALA A 306 3.42 -1.46 -53.59
N ALA A 307 2.47 -0.94 -54.36
CA ALA A 307 2.12 -1.54 -55.65
C ALA A 307 3.32 -1.41 -56.61
N PRO A 308 3.70 -2.48 -57.34
CA PRO A 308 4.81 -2.40 -58.28
C PRO A 308 4.42 -1.52 -59.47
N ALA A 309 5.24 -0.51 -59.75
CA ALA A 309 5.07 0.32 -60.95
C ALA A 309 5.28 -0.54 -62.20
N ARG A 310 4.32 -0.50 -63.14
CA ARG A 310 4.52 -1.05 -64.48
C ARG A 310 4.11 -0.04 -65.55
N THR A 311 5.01 0.16 -66.50
CA THR A 311 5.06 1.29 -67.42
C THR A 311 4.09 1.15 -68.60
N GLN A 312 3.37 2.24 -68.88
CA GLN A 312 2.77 2.68 -70.16
C GLN A 312 2.34 1.65 -71.23
N LYS A 313 1.09 1.82 -71.69
CA LYS A 313 0.79 1.88 -73.13
C LYS A 313 -0.23 2.99 -73.41
N LYS A 314 0.03 3.83 -74.42
CA LYS A 314 -0.88 4.87 -74.91
C LYS A 314 -1.94 4.28 -75.82
N THR A 315 -3.17 4.81 -75.73
CA THR A 315 -4.05 5.06 -76.89
C THR A 315 -4.87 6.32 -76.62
N GLU A 316 -5.22 7.07 -77.66
CA GLU A 316 -5.73 8.45 -77.58
C GLU A 316 -7.27 8.53 -77.72
N GLY A 317 -7.89 9.61 -77.21
CA GLY A 317 -9.32 9.92 -77.39
C GLY A 317 -9.96 10.72 -76.25
N THR A 318 -10.41 11.95 -76.52
CA THR A 318 -11.11 12.92 -75.61
C THR A 318 -12.48 13.26 -76.26
N PRO A 319 -13.53 13.88 -75.63
CA PRO A 319 -13.55 14.68 -74.39
C PRO A 319 -14.79 14.54 -73.43
N SER A 320 -14.85 15.43 -72.42
CA SER A 320 -15.77 15.54 -71.25
C SER A 320 -17.22 16.02 -71.58
N TYR A 321 -18.23 16.17 -70.70
CA TYR A 321 -18.25 16.64 -69.28
C TYR A 321 -19.10 15.84 -68.23
N PRO A 322 -20.29 16.23 -67.70
CA PRO A 322 -20.42 16.36 -66.23
C PRO A 322 -21.58 15.60 -65.52
N ASN A 323 -21.52 15.58 -64.18
CA ASN A 323 -22.56 15.11 -63.24
C ASN A 323 -23.88 15.95 -63.25
N PRO A 324 -25.04 15.33 -62.96
CA PRO A 324 -26.13 15.91 -62.16
C PRO A 324 -26.00 15.47 -60.67
N ILE A 325 -26.16 16.28 -59.61
CA ILE A 325 -27.11 17.33 -59.22
C ILE A 325 -28.48 16.77 -58.72
N PHE A 326 -28.62 16.77 -57.38
CA PHE A 326 -29.84 16.84 -56.55
C PHE A 326 -31.09 15.98 -56.88
N GLN A 327 -31.58 15.22 -55.89
CA GLN A 327 -32.76 15.64 -55.11
C GLN A 327 -32.93 14.88 -53.78
N LYS A 328 -33.89 15.31 -52.95
CA LYS A 328 -33.96 15.15 -51.49
C LYS A 328 -35.36 14.68 -51.08
N GLU A 329 -35.44 13.87 -50.01
CA GLU A 329 -36.63 13.61 -49.14
C GLU A 329 -37.94 13.05 -49.74
N GLU A 330 -38.50 11.97 -49.14
CA GLU A 330 -39.70 12.07 -48.27
C GLU A 330 -40.05 10.73 -47.56
N LYS A 331 -41.06 10.74 -46.66
CA LYS A 331 -41.34 9.68 -45.65
C LYS A 331 -42.77 9.10 -45.73
N LYS A 332 -42.87 7.76 -45.53
CA LYS A 332 -44.01 7.02 -44.90
C LYS A 332 -45.36 7.00 -45.68
N PRO A 333 -46.37 6.14 -45.39
CA PRO A 333 -46.68 5.47 -44.11
C PRO A 333 -47.13 3.97 -44.13
N VAL A 334 -47.60 3.54 -42.95
CA VAL A 334 -47.89 2.18 -42.40
C VAL A 334 -49.23 1.56 -42.87
N LYS A 335 -49.37 0.22 -42.81
CA LYS A 335 -50.64 -0.48 -42.44
C LYS A 335 -50.42 -1.88 -41.81
N LYS A 336 -51.23 -2.21 -40.78
CA LYS A 336 -51.29 -3.50 -40.01
C LYS A 336 -52.60 -4.26 -40.27
N LYS A 337 -52.60 -5.60 -40.16
CA LYS A 337 -53.70 -6.57 -39.84
C LYS A 337 -53.14 -8.01 -40.00
N LYS A 338 -53.59 -9.11 -39.36
CA LYS A 338 -54.34 -9.42 -38.10
C LYS A 338 -54.11 -10.94 -37.78
N GLU A 339 -54.51 -11.48 -36.63
CA GLU A 339 -54.01 -12.78 -36.07
C GLU A 339 -54.71 -14.12 -36.47
N ALA A 340 -53.93 -15.24 -36.36
CA ALA A 340 -54.23 -16.62 -35.85
C ALA A 340 -55.32 -17.53 -36.53
N PRO A 341 -55.33 -18.89 -36.37
CA PRO A 341 -54.65 -19.76 -35.38
C PRO A 341 -53.91 -21.04 -35.92
N LEU A 342 -53.58 -21.98 -35.02
CA LEU A 342 -52.59 -23.11 -35.08
C LEU A 342 -53.03 -24.39 -35.84
N GLU A 343 -52.08 -25.19 -36.37
CA GLU A 343 -51.64 -26.50 -35.79
C GLU A 343 -50.52 -27.28 -36.56
N MET A 344 -49.65 -27.92 -35.77
CA MET A 344 -48.79 -29.14 -35.93
C MET A 344 -47.88 -29.48 -37.15
N SER A 345 -46.67 -29.96 -36.79
CA SER A 345 -45.76 -30.92 -37.50
C SER A 345 -44.96 -30.38 -38.71
N SER A 346 -43.65 -30.65 -38.92
CA SER A 346 -42.58 -31.31 -38.12
C SER A 346 -41.19 -30.99 -38.72
N ALA A 347 -40.16 -30.77 -37.88
CA ALA A 347 -38.72 -30.94 -38.20
C ALA A 347 -37.87 -30.77 -36.91
N ALA A 348 -36.76 -31.50 -36.79
CA ALA A 348 -35.98 -31.62 -35.55
C ALA A 348 -34.96 -30.48 -35.30
N PRO A 349 -34.55 -30.23 -34.03
CA PRO A 349 -33.61 -29.16 -33.67
C PRO A 349 -32.14 -29.59 -33.73
N ALA A 350 -31.24 -28.61 -33.87
CA ALA A 350 -29.79 -28.80 -33.72
C ALA A 350 -29.38 -28.82 -32.23
N GLU A 351 -28.29 -29.52 -31.94
CA GLU A 351 -27.83 -29.87 -30.59
C GLU A 351 -27.49 -28.65 -29.70
N LYS A 352 -27.81 -28.78 -28.41
CA LYS A 352 -27.18 -28.03 -27.32
C LYS A 352 -26.19 -28.97 -26.62
N PRO A 353 -25.03 -28.50 -26.14
CA PRO A 353 -24.24 -29.26 -25.17
C PRO A 353 -24.94 -29.23 -23.81
N ASP A 354 -25.08 -30.40 -23.18
CA ASP A 354 -25.71 -30.53 -21.87
C ASP A 354 -24.85 -29.89 -20.77
N THR A 355 -25.50 -29.12 -19.90
CA THR A 355 -24.96 -28.71 -18.60
C THR A 355 -25.54 -29.62 -17.53
N ASP A 356 -24.78 -30.64 -17.13
CA ASP A 356 -25.10 -31.43 -15.94
C ASP A 356 -25.05 -30.53 -14.70
N ASP A 357 -26.09 -30.58 -13.86
CA ASP A 357 -26.14 -29.89 -12.57
C ASP A 357 -25.03 -30.41 -11.65
N ILE A 358 -24.03 -29.56 -11.39
CA ILE A 358 -22.97 -29.85 -10.42
C ILE A 358 -23.49 -29.51 -9.02
N ASP A 359 -23.94 -30.52 -8.29
CA ASP A 359 -24.25 -30.41 -6.87
C ASP A 359 -22.96 -30.22 -6.05
N PHE A 360 -22.66 -28.95 -5.73
CA PHE A 360 -21.46 -28.55 -5.00
C PHE A 360 -21.48 -28.95 -3.52
N GLU A 361 -22.66 -29.14 -2.93
CA GLU A 361 -22.80 -29.46 -1.50
C GLU A 361 -22.28 -30.87 -1.23
N LYS A 362 -22.65 -31.82 -2.11
CA LYS A 362 -22.21 -33.22 -2.04
C LYS A 362 -20.69 -33.40 -2.21
N LYS A 363 -20.06 -32.60 -3.08
CA LYS A 363 -18.58 -32.58 -3.24
C LYS A 363 -17.86 -31.97 -2.03
N LEU A 364 -18.51 -31.05 -1.30
CA LEU A 364 -17.95 -30.46 -0.10
C LEU A 364 -17.95 -31.46 1.07
N GLU A 365 -19.04 -32.22 1.24
CA GLU A 365 -19.12 -33.28 2.26
C GLU A 365 -18.17 -34.45 2.00
N GLU A 366 -17.94 -34.82 0.73
CA GLU A 366 -17.04 -35.91 0.37
C GLU A 366 -15.57 -35.54 0.65
N SER A 367 -15.17 -34.30 0.34
CA SER A 367 -13.81 -33.81 0.61
C SER A 367 -13.49 -33.55 2.09
N LEU A 368 -14.49 -33.58 2.98
CA LEU A 368 -14.34 -33.42 4.43
C LEU A 368 -14.23 -34.75 5.19
N LYS A 369 -14.36 -35.91 4.52
CA LYS A 369 -14.28 -37.24 5.14
C LYS A 369 -12.88 -37.86 5.16
N ASP A 370 -11.93 -37.28 4.43
CA ASP A 370 -10.51 -37.68 4.40
C ASP A 370 -9.63 -36.80 5.33
N LEU A 371 -10.23 -36.25 6.39
CA LEU A 371 -9.61 -35.41 7.43
C LEU A 371 -10.08 -35.85 8.83
#